data_AF-A0A482RA11-F1
#
_entry.id   AF-A0A482RA11-F1
#
_cell.length_a   1.000
_cell.length_b   1.000
_cell.length_c   1.000
_cell.angle_alpha   90.00
_cell.angle_beta   90.00
_cell.angle_gamma   90.00
#
_symmetry.space_group_name_H-M   'P 1'
#
loop_
_entity.id
_entity.type
_entity.pdbx_description
1 polymer ?
#
loop_
_entity_poly.entity_id
_entity_poly.type
_entity_poly.pdbx_seq_one_letter_code
_entity_poly.pdbx_strand_id
1 'polypeptide(L)'
;MHQVFGPFVEGARHCHALAASIVCLCSAREGRLRGRARTRCGRAHSAHAPLPHPYARARFECLQLVSRTHPDPTSQRVFERAFLLFGRVSNLTHVLAAHPSYIDCFLSTFNTLLNEEGPLPVTWRCFIALMAAARHKCAYLFRRQQDMFLLRGGDVAWMTEGLACPTLPAKLVALAPLNAIMAHRPWLVAPQHIKQLLQGTVGARASAEGGGGSSSSSAGAASSAGQGWSLNELTHAIVIMSVFHS
;
A
#
# COMPACT_ATOMS: atom_id res chain seq x y z
N MET A 1 0.45 9.34 20.70
CA MET A 1 -0.09 8.99 19.37
C MET A 1 0.47 9.83 18.21
N HIS A 2 1.02 11.04 18.45
CA HIS A 2 1.80 11.81 17.46
C HIS A 2 3.14 11.18 17.02
N GLN A 3 3.64 10.17 17.73
CA GLN A 3 5.01 9.67 17.53
C GLN A 3 5.20 8.63 16.42
N VAL A 4 4.13 8.06 15.84
CA VAL A 4 4.27 6.96 14.86
C VAL A 4 4.66 7.51 13.47
N PHE A 5 4.06 8.63 13.07
CA PHE A 5 4.26 9.20 11.73
C PHE A 5 5.00 10.55 11.74
N GLY A 6 5.13 11.22 12.89
CA GLY A 6 5.70 12.57 13.03
C GLY A 6 6.96 12.86 12.19
N PRO A 7 8.05 12.06 12.28
CA PRO A 7 9.27 12.33 11.51
C PRO A 7 9.17 11.97 10.02
N PHE A 8 8.09 11.33 9.57
CA PHE A 8 7.89 10.91 8.17
C PHE A 8 6.90 11.79 7.40
N VAL A 9 6.00 12.49 8.09
CA VAL A 9 4.97 13.38 7.49
C VAL A 9 5.61 14.56 6.74
N GLU A 10 6.76 15.05 7.19
CA GLU A 10 7.45 16.18 6.55
C GLU A 10 8.06 15.81 5.18
N GLY A 11 8.47 14.56 5.01
CA GLY A 11 8.87 14.00 3.71
C GLY A 11 7.69 13.78 2.75
N ALA A 12 6.50 13.45 3.29
CA ALA A 12 5.30 13.26 2.49
C ALA A 12 4.84 14.53 1.76
N ARG A 13 5.07 15.71 2.34
CA ARG A 13 4.79 17.02 1.70
C ARG A 13 5.68 17.27 0.47
N HIS A 14 6.92 16.80 0.48
CA HIS A 14 7.83 16.86 -0.68
C HIS A 14 7.48 15.79 -1.74
N CYS A 15 7.05 14.59 -1.32
CA CYS A 15 6.55 13.56 -2.23
C CYS A 15 5.27 13.97 -2.95
N HIS A 16 4.42 14.83 -2.36
CA HIS A 16 3.23 15.39 -3.03
C HIS A 16 3.60 16.16 -4.31
N ALA A 17 4.70 16.92 -4.30
CA ALA A 17 5.19 17.62 -5.49
C ALA A 17 5.74 16.66 -6.57
N LEU A 18 6.35 15.54 -6.17
CA LEU A 18 6.93 14.55 -7.09
C LEU A 18 5.91 13.56 -7.64
N ALA A 19 4.95 13.10 -6.82
CA ALA A 19 3.85 12.25 -7.27
C ALA A 19 2.89 13.03 -8.19
N ALA A 20 2.59 14.29 -7.85
CA ALA A 20 1.91 15.21 -8.76
C ALA A 20 2.74 15.45 -10.03
N SER A 21 4.08 15.54 -9.95
CA SER A 21 4.94 15.68 -11.13
C SER A 21 4.99 14.42 -11.99
N ILE A 22 4.96 13.21 -11.43
CA ILE A 22 4.94 11.96 -12.22
C ILE A 22 3.58 11.80 -12.92
N VAL A 23 2.47 12.10 -12.24
CA VAL A 23 1.12 12.11 -12.82
C VAL A 23 0.95 13.25 -13.84
N CYS A 24 1.54 14.43 -13.57
CA CYS A 24 1.48 15.61 -14.43
C CYS A 24 2.42 15.52 -15.64
N LEU A 25 3.61 14.91 -15.53
CA LEU A 25 4.49 14.61 -16.67
C LEU A 25 3.83 13.59 -17.61
N CYS A 26 3.06 12.65 -17.07
CA CYS A 26 2.24 11.74 -17.87
C CYS A 26 1.09 12.47 -18.59
N SER A 27 0.35 13.36 -17.91
CA SER A 27 -0.76 14.12 -18.53
C SER A 27 -0.28 15.21 -19.51
N ALA A 28 0.81 15.91 -19.22
CA ALA A 28 1.35 16.98 -20.07
C ALA A 28 1.97 16.44 -21.38
N ARG A 29 2.54 15.23 -21.33
CA ARG A 29 3.05 14.53 -22.52
C ARG A 29 1.90 14.03 -23.41
N GLU A 30 0.77 13.66 -22.81
CA GLU A 30 -0.45 13.27 -23.51
C GLU A 30 -1.15 14.46 -24.19
N GLY A 31 -1.18 15.63 -23.54
CA GLY A 31 -1.67 16.89 -24.14
C GLY A 31 -0.81 17.38 -25.31
N ARG A 32 0.52 17.23 -25.22
CA ARG A 32 1.46 17.61 -26.31
C ARG A 32 1.40 16.68 -27.52
N LEU A 33 1.02 15.39 -27.33
CA LEU A 33 0.79 14.44 -28.43
C LEU A 33 -0.57 14.65 -29.11
N ARG A 34 -1.61 15.06 -28.37
CA ARG A 34 -2.94 15.40 -28.94
C ARG A 34 -2.92 16.70 -29.75
N GLY A 35 -2.00 17.64 -29.47
CA GLY A 35 -1.88 18.91 -30.18
C GLY A 35 -1.34 18.82 -31.62
N ARG A 36 -0.86 17.66 -32.08
CA ARG A 36 -0.27 17.49 -33.43
C ARG A 36 -1.08 16.60 -34.38
N ALA A 37 -2.20 16.04 -33.94
CA ALA A 37 -3.05 15.15 -34.74
C ALA A 37 -4.40 15.81 -35.07
N ARG A 38 -4.37 16.95 -35.76
CA ARG A 38 -5.55 17.51 -36.45
C ARG A 38 -5.18 17.87 -37.88
N THR A 39 -5.07 16.85 -38.72
CA THR A 39 -5.47 16.89 -40.14
C THR A 39 -5.37 15.48 -40.70
N ARG A 40 -6.54 14.89 -40.99
CA ARG A 40 -6.90 14.18 -42.24
C ARG A 40 -7.90 13.07 -41.91
N CYS A 41 -9.16 13.41 -42.10
CA CYS A 41 -10.26 12.44 -42.18
C CYS A 41 -10.06 11.58 -43.43
N GLY A 42 -10.06 10.26 -43.27
CA GLY A 42 -9.96 9.27 -44.33
C GLY A 42 -10.49 7.94 -43.81
N ARG A 43 -11.65 7.56 -44.33
CA ARG A 43 -12.52 6.43 -43.99
C ARG A 43 -11.84 5.09 -44.32
N ALA A 44 -11.75 4.14 -43.39
CA ALA A 44 -11.64 2.70 -43.68
C ALA A 44 -11.93 1.83 -42.44
N HIS A 45 -12.35 0.61 -42.71
CA HIS A 45 -13.09 -0.31 -41.85
C HIS A 45 -12.27 -1.05 -40.78
N SER A 46 -12.98 -1.41 -39.70
CA SER A 46 -12.87 -2.65 -38.90
C SER A 46 -11.49 -3.29 -38.67
N ALA A 47 -10.91 -3.01 -37.50
CA ALA A 47 -10.26 -3.98 -36.62
C ALA A 47 -9.91 -3.26 -35.32
N HIS A 48 -10.59 -3.58 -34.21
CA HIS A 48 -10.23 -3.09 -32.88
C HIS A 48 -8.93 -3.76 -32.42
N ALA A 49 -7.79 -3.31 -32.92
CA ALA A 49 -6.50 -3.56 -32.30
C ALA A 49 -6.33 -2.56 -31.14
N PRO A 50 -6.09 -2.99 -29.89
CA PRO A 50 -5.84 -2.05 -28.81
C PRO A 50 -4.53 -1.32 -29.09
N LEU A 51 -4.57 0.01 -29.17
CA LEU A 51 -3.38 0.85 -29.25
C LEU A 51 -2.47 0.53 -28.05
N PRO A 52 -1.15 0.35 -28.24
CA PRO A 52 -0.24 0.08 -27.13
C PRO A 52 -0.20 1.31 -26.22
N HIS A 53 -0.70 1.12 -25.00
CA HIS A 53 -0.69 2.13 -23.95
C HIS A 53 0.74 2.68 -23.77
N PRO A 54 0.96 4.00 -23.65
CA PRO A 54 2.30 4.59 -23.58
C PRO A 54 3.17 4.03 -22.45
N TYR A 55 2.55 3.46 -21.41
CA TYR A 55 3.26 2.78 -20.32
C TYR A 55 3.84 1.42 -20.72
N ALA A 56 3.29 0.73 -21.71
CA ALA A 56 3.81 -0.56 -22.17
C ALA A 56 5.20 -0.39 -22.79
N ARG A 57 5.41 0.67 -23.58
CA ARG A 57 6.71 0.99 -24.18
C ARG A 57 7.74 1.38 -23.14
N ALA A 58 7.40 2.26 -22.20
CA ALA A 58 8.32 2.67 -21.13
C ALA A 58 8.70 1.49 -20.23
N ARG A 59 7.74 0.60 -19.91
CA ARG A 59 7.99 -0.61 -19.12
C ARG A 59 8.91 -1.58 -19.85
N PHE A 60 8.76 -1.74 -21.16
CA PHE A 60 9.63 -2.57 -21.99
C PHE A 60 11.06 -2.01 -22.08
N GLU A 61 11.20 -0.71 -22.30
CA GLU A 61 12.51 -0.03 -22.32
C GLU A 61 13.25 -0.18 -20.98
N CYS A 62 12.56 0.00 -19.85
CA CYS A 62 13.13 -0.22 -18.52
C CYS A 62 13.50 -1.68 -18.26
N LEU A 63 12.68 -2.64 -18.70
CA LEU A 63 13.00 -4.06 -18.58
C LEU A 63 14.29 -4.39 -19.35
N GLN A 64 14.41 -3.92 -20.59
CA GLN A 64 15.63 -4.11 -21.39
C GLN A 64 16.86 -3.50 -20.73
N LEU A 65 16.72 -2.35 -20.04
CA LEU A 65 17.82 -1.76 -19.27
C LEU A 65 18.23 -2.65 -18.09
N VAL A 66 17.26 -3.20 -17.34
CA VAL A 66 17.54 -4.15 -16.24
C VAL A 66 18.24 -5.41 -16.76
N SER A 67 17.82 -5.94 -17.91
CA SER A 67 18.48 -7.09 -18.54
C SER A 67 19.93 -6.78 -18.90
N ARG A 68 20.22 -5.57 -19.39
CA ARG A 68 21.57 -5.17 -19.84
C ARG A 68 22.55 -4.93 -18.68
N THR A 69 22.06 -4.50 -17.52
CA THR A 69 22.93 -4.24 -16.35
C THR A 69 23.38 -5.51 -15.63
N HIS A 70 22.77 -6.67 -15.94
CA HIS A 70 23.04 -7.94 -15.27
C HIS A 70 23.21 -9.07 -16.30
N PRO A 71 24.44 -9.38 -16.73
CA PRO A 71 24.70 -10.38 -17.77
C PRO A 71 24.55 -11.83 -17.29
N ASP A 72 24.60 -12.09 -15.98
CA ASP A 72 24.36 -13.43 -15.43
C ASP A 72 22.87 -13.79 -15.54
N PRO A 73 22.51 -14.92 -16.17
CA PRO A 73 21.11 -15.29 -16.43
C PRO A 73 20.30 -15.49 -15.15
N THR A 74 20.91 -15.92 -14.06
CA THR A 74 20.21 -16.13 -12.78
C THR A 74 19.85 -14.78 -12.15
N SER A 75 20.82 -13.89 -12.05
CA SER A 75 20.64 -12.53 -11.53
C SER A 75 19.68 -11.72 -12.39
N GLN A 76 19.78 -11.84 -13.72
CA GLN A 76 18.89 -11.20 -14.69
C GLN A 76 17.42 -11.55 -14.41
N ARG A 77 17.10 -12.85 -14.30
CA ARG A 77 15.73 -13.32 -14.05
C ARG A 77 15.15 -12.75 -12.75
N VAL A 78 15.95 -12.68 -11.69
CA VAL A 78 15.52 -12.14 -10.39
C VAL A 78 15.22 -10.64 -10.49
N PHE A 79 16.07 -9.86 -11.15
CA PHE A 79 15.87 -8.41 -11.27
C PHE A 79 14.71 -8.05 -12.21
N GLU A 80 14.56 -8.76 -13.34
CA GLU A 80 13.41 -8.62 -14.22
C GLU A 80 12.11 -8.94 -13.48
N ARG A 81 12.09 -10.04 -12.71
CA ARG A 81 10.94 -10.41 -11.88
C ARG A 81 10.62 -9.33 -10.87
N ALA A 82 11.61 -8.84 -10.12
CA ALA A 82 11.40 -7.77 -9.14
C ALA A 82 10.87 -6.48 -9.80
N PHE A 83 11.37 -6.13 -10.98
CA PHE A 83 10.89 -4.99 -11.76
C PHE A 83 9.44 -5.18 -12.22
N LEU A 84 9.07 -6.37 -12.69
CA LEU A 84 7.71 -6.67 -13.13
C LEU A 84 6.69 -6.63 -11.98
N LEU A 85 7.09 -7.08 -10.78
CA LEU A 85 6.21 -7.13 -9.60
C LEU A 85 6.07 -5.78 -8.90
N PHE A 86 7.15 -4.99 -8.81
CA PHE A 86 7.19 -3.77 -8.00
C PHE A 86 7.45 -2.49 -8.80
N GLY A 87 7.60 -2.59 -10.12
CA GLY A 87 7.87 -1.45 -11.01
C GLY A 87 9.27 -0.85 -10.89
N ARG A 88 10.13 -1.41 -10.02
CA ARG A 88 11.52 -0.95 -9.80
C ARG A 88 12.37 -2.04 -9.18
N VAL A 89 13.67 -2.00 -9.46
CA VAL A 89 14.68 -2.78 -8.73
C VAL A 89 15.16 -1.95 -7.55
N SER A 90 15.03 -2.48 -6.33
CA SER A 90 15.37 -1.75 -5.10
C SER A 90 16.74 -2.15 -4.56
N ASN A 91 17.38 -1.32 -3.73
CA ASN A 91 18.65 -1.68 -3.08
C ASN A 91 18.51 -2.95 -2.25
N LEU A 92 17.37 -3.14 -1.57
CA LEU A 92 17.06 -4.40 -0.88
C LEU A 92 17.07 -5.60 -1.84
N THR A 93 16.52 -5.44 -3.05
CA THR A 93 16.55 -6.48 -4.09
C THR A 93 17.99 -6.81 -4.50
N HIS A 94 18.86 -5.79 -4.64
CA HIS A 94 20.28 -6.03 -4.95
C HIS A 94 21.02 -6.81 -3.87
N VAL A 95 20.78 -6.50 -2.58
CA VAL A 95 21.39 -7.23 -1.47
C VAL A 95 20.90 -8.67 -1.44
N LEU A 96 19.59 -8.88 -1.56
CA LEU A 96 18.99 -10.22 -1.53
C LEU A 96 19.36 -11.07 -2.75
N ALA A 97 19.71 -10.45 -3.88
CA ALA A 97 20.14 -11.16 -5.08
C ALA A 97 21.45 -11.96 -4.89
N ALA A 98 22.23 -11.69 -3.84
CA ALA A 98 23.36 -12.54 -3.45
C ALA A 98 22.94 -13.98 -3.09
N HIS A 99 21.65 -14.20 -2.77
CA HIS A 99 21.07 -15.49 -2.44
C HIS A 99 19.85 -15.79 -3.33
N PRO A 100 20.05 -16.32 -4.56
CA PRO A 100 18.99 -16.48 -5.57
C PRO A 100 17.76 -17.29 -5.09
N SER A 101 17.98 -18.38 -4.37
CA SER A 101 16.89 -19.19 -3.82
C SER A 101 16.06 -18.44 -2.78
N TYR A 102 16.70 -17.59 -1.97
CA TYR A 102 16.04 -16.79 -0.95
C TYR A 102 15.23 -15.66 -1.58
N ILE A 103 15.83 -14.90 -2.51
CA ILE A 103 15.13 -13.78 -3.15
C ILE A 103 13.93 -14.24 -3.97
N ASP A 104 13.99 -15.39 -4.63
CA ASP A 104 12.81 -15.94 -5.33
C ASP A 104 11.65 -16.23 -4.38
N CYS A 105 11.94 -16.79 -3.21
CA CYS A 105 10.95 -16.98 -2.15
C CYS A 105 10.42 -15.62 -1.66
N PHE A 106 11.32 -14.69 -1.34
CA PHE A 106 10.97 -13.33 -0.89
C PHE A 106 10.04 -12.61 -1.87
N LEU A 107 10.39 -12.57 -3.16
CA LEU A 107 9.59 -11.91 -4.19
C LEU A 107 8.21 -12.55 -4.33
N SER A 108 8.13 -13.88 -4.25
CA SER A 108 6.85 -14.61 -4.27
C SER A 108 5.99 -14.23 -3.05
N THR A 109 6.54 -14.30 -1.85
CA THR A 109 5.84 -13.98 -0.60
C THR A 109 5.36 -12.53 -0.58
N PHE A 110 6.22 -11.57 -0.94
CA PHE A 110 5.82 -10.17 -0.99
C PHE A 110 4.72 -9.90 -2.03
N ASN A 111 4.78 -10.58 -3.18
CA ASN A 111 3.75 -10.46 -4.21
C ASN A 111 2.40 -10.99 -3.70
N THR A 112 2.39 -12.19 -3.12
CA THR A 112 1.17 -12.80 -2.58
C THR A 112 0.58 -11.97 -1.45
N LEU A 113 1.42 -11.45 -0.55
CA LEU A 113 0.93 -10.66 0.57
C LEU A 113 0.35 -9.31 0.14
N LEU A 114 1.01 -8.59 -0.76
CA LEU A 114 0.69 -7.20 -1.05
C LEU A 114 -0.03 -6.95 -2.37
N ASN A 115 0.17 -7.76 -3.40
CA ASN A 115 -0.35 -7.52 -4.76
C ASN A 115 -1.48 -8.49 -5.16
N GLU A 116 -1.39 -9.77 -4.79
CA GLU A 116 -2.37 -10.77 -5.20
C GLU A 116 -3.71 -10.61 -4.48
N GLU A 117 -4.77 -11.25 -5.00
CA GLU A 117 -6.08 -11.25 -4.38
C GLU A 117 -6.04 -11.84 -2.96
N GLY A 118 -6.85 -11.29 -2.06
CA GLY A 118 -6.82 -11.68 -0.65
C GLY A 118 -7.88 -10.97 0.20
N PRO A 119 -8.01 -11.34 1.48
CA PRO A 119 -9.14 -10.93 2.34
C PRO A 119 -9.21 -9.42 2.62
N LEU A 120 -8.08 -8.71 2.51
CA LEU A 120 -8.01 -7.27 2.77
C LEU A 120 -7.90 -6.44 1.49
N PRO A 121 -8.47 -5.23 1.44
CA PRO A 121 -8.22 -4.29 0.36
C PRO A 121 -6.73 -3.96 0.23
N VAL A 122 -6.26 -3.84 -1.01
CA VAL A 122 -4.84 -3.61 -1.35
C VAL A 122 -4.27 -2.34 -0.69
N THR A 123 -5.09 -1.30 -0.53
CA THR A 123 -4.73 -0.05 0.18
C THR A 123 -4.57 -0.26 1.68
N TRP A 124 -5.42 -1.09 2.31
CA TRP A 124 -5.32 -1.43 3.73
C TRP A 124 -4.06 -2.23 4.02
N ARG A 125 -3.72 -3.19 3.15
CA ARG A 125 -2.46 -3.95 3.26
C ARG A 125 -1.24 -3.04 3.23
N CYS A 126 -1.26 -2.04 2.32
CA CYS A 126 -0.20 -1.04 2.26
C CYS A 126 -0.11 -0.20 3.53
N PHE A 127 -1.24 0.20 4.09
CA PHE A 127 -1.27 0.99 5.32
C PHE A 127 -0.81 0.18 6.55
N ILE A 128 -1.18 -1.11 6.64
CA ILE A 128 -0.70 -2.01 7.70
C ILE A 128 0.82 -2.17 7.62
N ALA A 129 1.37 -2.34 6.42
CA ALA A 129 2.81 -2.37 6.19
C ALA A 129 3.51 -1.06 6.59
N LEU A 130 2.90 0.10 6.31
CA LEU A 130 3.38 1.41 6.78
C LEU A 130 3.39 1.48 8.31
N MET A 131 2.31 1.04 8.97
CA MET A 131 2.23 1.01 10.43
C MET A 131 3.31 0.13 11.05
N ALA A 132 3.61 -1.02 10.44
CA ALA A 132 4.68 -1.92 10.88
C ALA A 132 6.07 -1.28 10.71
N ALA A 133 6.38 -0.78 9.50
CA ALA A 133 7.67 -0.12 9.23
C ALA A 133 7.92 1.11 10.13
N ALA A 134 6.86 1.84 10.47
CA ALA A 134 6.91 3.00 11.36
C ALA A 134 7.34 2.63 12.79
N ARG A 135 7.04 1.41 13.28
CA ARG A 135 7.45 0.96 14.62
C ARG A 135 8.95 0.95 14.83
N HIS A 136 9.70 0.61 13.78
CA HIS A 136 11.16 0.58 13.79
C HIS A 136 11.79 1.87 13.24
N LYS A 137 10.97 2.89 12.93
CA LYS A 137 11.42 4.13 12.27
C LYS A 137 12.21 3.84 10.98
N CYS A 138 11.82 2.79 10.25
CA CYS A 138 12.53 2.37 9.04
C CYS A 138 12.15 3.28 7.86
N ALA A 139 12.87 4.40 7.71
CA ALA A 139 12.63 5.40 6.65
C ALA A 139 12.68 4.82 5.23
N TYR A 140 13.46 3.75 5.02
CA TYR A 140 13.60 3.09 3.73
C TYR A 140 12.32 2.33 3.34
N LEU A 141 11.85 1.42 4.19
CA LEU A 141 10.62 0.66 3.95
C LEU A 141 9.39 1.56 4.01
N PHE A 142 9.37 2.53 4.92
CA PHE A 142 8.28 3.49 5.04
C PHE A 142 8.07 4.26 3.74
N ARG A 143 9.12 4.91 3.21
CA ARG A 143 9.02 5.67 1.94
C ARG A 143 8.63 4.77 0.78
N ARG A 144 9.22 3.57 0.68
CA ARG A 144 8.86 2.60 -0.36
C ARG A 144 7.39 2.22 -0.30
N GLN A 145 6.86 1.98 0.90
CA GLN A 145 5.48 1.55 1.05
C GLN A 145 4.50 2.71 0.86
N GLN A 146 4.91 3.92 1.20
CA GLN A 146 4.15 5.15 0.95
C GLN A 146 3.94 5.36 -0.55
N ASP A 147 4.98 5.21 -1.37
CA ASP A 147 4.86 5.32 -2.83
C ASP A 147 3.84 4.30 -3.38
N MET A 148 3.89 3.06 -2.88
CA MET A 148 2.95 2.01 -3.28
C MET A 148 1.52 2.33 -2.83
N PHE A 149 1.33 2.83 -1.60
CA PHE A 149 0.03 3.21 -1.08
C PHE A 149 -0.63 4.29 -1.94
N LEU A 150 0.12 5.34 -2.27
CA LEU A 150 -0.36 6.44 -3.12
C LEU A 150 -0.65 5.98 -4.55
N LEU A 151 0.24 5.14 -5.14
CA LEU A 151 0.04 4.57 -6.46
C LEU A 151 -1.24 3.73 -6.57
N ARG A 152 -1.67 3.11 -5.46
CA ARG A 152 -2.89 2.30 -5.36
C ARG A 152 -4.14 3.11 -5.00
N GLY A 153 -4.07 4.44 -5.04
CA GLY A 153 -5.20 5.32 -4.73
C GLY A 153 -5.52 5.41 -3.23
N GLY A 154 -4.51 5.21 -2.36
CA GLY A 154 -4.67 5.40 -0.92
C GLY A 154 -4.95 6.87 -0.55
N ASP A 155 -5.76 7.07 0.49
CA ASP A 155 -6.14 8.40 0.98
C ASP A 155 -4.93 9.13 1.59
N VAL A 156 -4.61 10.31 1.05
CA VAL A 156 -3.50 11.15 1.50
C VAL A 156 -3.70 11.61 2.95
N ALA A 157 -4.95 11.77 3.41
CA ALA A 157 -5.25 12.17 4.79
C ALA A 157 -4.71 11.15 5.81
N TRP A 158 -4.73 9.86 5.47
CA TRP A 158 -4.20 8.80 6.32
C TRP A 158 -2.69 8.92 6.51
N MET A 159 -1.98 9.44 5.51
CA MET A 159 -0.54 9.67 5.58
C MET A 159 -0.18 10.92 6.37
N THR A 160 -0.98 11.98 6.27
CA THR A 160 -0.70 13.26 6.96
C THR A 160 -1.07 13.21 8.43
N GLU A 161 -2.21 12.61 8.76
CA GLU A 161 -2.78 12.58 10.11
C GLU A 161 -2.54 11.25 10.84
N GLY A 162 -2.13 10.21 10.10
CA GLY A 162 -1.82 8.90 10.68
C GLY A 162 -3.04 8.26 11.34
N LEU A 163 -2.85 7.71 12.54
CA LEU A 163 -3.92 7.07 13.32
C LEU A 163 -4.96 8.06 13.88
N ALA A 164 -4.69 9.37 13.83
CA ALA A 164 -5.63 10.39 14.27
C ALA A 164 -6.63 10.78 13.18
N CYS A 165 -6.46 10.28 11.95
CA CYS A 165 -7.30 10.64 10.83
C CYS A 165 -8.76 10.17 11.04
N PRO A 166 -9.76 11.05 10.92
CA PRO A 166 -11.15 10.70 11.15
C PRO A 166 -11.73 9.79 10.05
N THR A 167 -11.15 9.79 8.85
CA THR A 167 -11.57 8.92 7.73
C THR A 167 -10.96 7.52 7.82
N LEU A 168 -10.01 7.29 8.74
CA LEU A 168 -9.36 5.99 8.90
C LEU A 168 -10.33 4.97 9.55
N PRO A 169 -10.53 3.78 8.96
CA PRO A 169 -11.37 2.75 9.52
C PRO A 169 -10.95 2.37 10.95
N ALA A 170 -11.92 2.32 11.86
CA ALA A 170 -11.69 1.94 13.26
C ALA A 170 -11.02 0.56 13.40
N LYS A 171 -11.24 -0.35 12.45
CA LYS A 171 -10.54 -1.65 12.34
C LYS A 171 -9.01 -1.47 12.34
N LEU A 172 -8.49 -0.55 11.51
CA LEU A 172 -7.05 -0.30 11.38
C LEU A 172 -6.48 0.38 12.63
N VAL A 173 -7.23 1.29 13.25
CA VAL A 173 -6.84 1.92 14.52
C VAL A 173 -6.74 0.88 15.64
N ALA A 174 -7.73 -0.01 15.74
CA ALA A 174 -7.76 -1.08 16.75
C ALA A 174 -6.57 -2.05 16.64
N LEU A 175 -5.93 -2.15 15.47
CA LEU A 175 -4.77 -3.01 15.23
C LEU A 175 -3.46 -2.46 15.85
N ALA A 176 -3.40 -1.15 16.14
CA ALA A 176 -2.17 -0.48 16.58
C ALA A 176 -1.56 -1.04 17.90
N PRO A 177 -2.34 -1.41 18.94
CA PRO A 177 -1.81 -2.03 20.14
C PRO A 177 -1.16 -3.39 19.86
N LEU A 178 -1.80 -4.24 19.04
CA LEU A 178 -1.23 -5.53 18.66
C LEU A 178 0.08 -5.34 17.88
N ASN A 179 0.08 -4.43 16.91
CA ASN A 179 1.29 -4.06 16.16
C ASN A 179 2.45 -3.66 17.09
N ALA A 180 2.14 -2.88 18.15
CA ALA A 180 3.12 -2.45 19.13
C ALA A 180 3.77 -3.60 19.90
N ILE A 181 2.97 -4.60 20.28
CA ILE A 181 3.43 -5.78 21.01
C ILE A 181 4.29 -6.63 20.08
N MET A 182 3.82 -6.92 18.87
CA MET A 182 4.54 -7.77 17.93
C MET A 182 5.90 -7.20 17.52
N ALA A 183 6.02 -5.87 17.37
CA ALA A 183 7.26 -5.22 16.97
C ALA A 183 8.39 -5.28 18.02
N HIS A 184 8.05 -5.38 19.32
CA HIS A 184 9.05 -5.22 20.39
C HIS A 184 9.05 -6.33 21.43
N ARG A 185 7.90 -6.95 21.69
CA ARG A 185 7.72 -7.99 22.73
C ARG A 185 6.68 -9.03 22.28
N PRO A 186 6.93 -9.78 21.19
CA PRO A 186 5.96 -10.70 20.62
C PRO A 186 5.51 -11.81 21.60
N TRP A 187 6.32 -12.16 22.59
CA TRP A 187 5.94 -13.13 23.66
C TRP A 187 4.82 -12.62 24.59
N LEU A 188 4.48 -11.33 24.57
CA LEU A 188 3.35 -10.77 25.33
C LEU A 188 2.02 -10.84 24.56
N VAL A 189 2.00 -11.41 23.34
CA VAL A 189 0.75 -11.60 22.60
C VAL A 189 -0.11 -12.64 23.31
N ALA A 190 -1.07 -12.15 24.08
CA ALA A 190 -2.08 -12.96 24.77
C ALA A 190 -3.38 -13.12 23.94
N PRO A 191 -4.16 -14.21 24.14
CA PRO A 191 -5.41 -14.47 23.41
C PRO A 191 -6.45 -13.35 23.51
N GLN A 192 -6.42 -12.56 24.59
CA GLN A 192 -7.31 -11.42 24.80
C GLN A 192 -7.14 -10.36 23.71
N HIS A 193 -5.91 -10.09 23.26
CA HIS A 193 -5.66 -9.12 22.18
C HIS A 193 -6.33 -9.55 20.87
N ILE A 194 -6.29 -10.85 20.56
CA ILE A 194 -6.94 -11.42 19.37
C ILE A 194 -8.45 -11.37 19.51
N LYS A 195 -8.98 -11.77 20.67
CA LYS A 195 -10.43 -11.77 20.95
C LYS A 195 -11.03 -10.36 20.82
N GLN A 196 -10.35 -9.33 21.32
CA GLN A 196 -10.79 -7.93 21.19
C GLN A 196 -10.89 -7.48 19.73
N LEU A 197 -9.97 -7.89 18.87
CA LEU A 197 -10.00 -7.56 17.44
C LEU A 197 -11.12 -8.28 16.70
N LEU A 198 -11.36 -9.56 17.03
CA LEU A 198 -12.43 -10.37 16.42
C LEU A 198 -13.83 -9.92 16.84
N GLN A 199 -14.02 -9.51 18.09
CA GLN A 199 -15.32 -9.06 18.62
C GLN A 199 -15.69 -7.63 18.20
N GLY A 200 -14.72 -6.88 17.65
CA GLY A 200 -14.88 -5.46 17.34
C GLY A 200 -14.78 -4.61 18.60
N THR A 201 -14.18 -3.42 18.47
CA THR A 201 -14.09 -2.45 19.56
C THR A 201 -15.44 -1.79 19.82
N VAL A 202 -16.34 -2.51 20.49
CA VAL A 202 -17.47 -1.89 21.18
C VAL A 202 -16.90 -1.26 22.45
N GLY A 203 -16.72 0.07 22.48
CA GLY A 203 -16.51 0.79 23.74
C GLY A 203 -15.23 1.64 23.90
N ALA A 204 -14.91 2.52 22.96
CA ALA A 204 -13.94 3.60 23.20
C ALA A 204 -14.53 5.02 23.06
N ARG A 205 -15.86 5.16 22.99
CA ARG A 205 -16.57 6.45 22.95
C ARG A 205 -17.79 6.57 23.87
N ALA A 206 -18.00 5.64 24.80
CA ALA A 206 -19.12 5.67 25.74
C ALA A 206 -18.64 5.51 27.19
N SER A 207 -17.97 6.55 27.69
CA SER A 207 -17.79 6.83 29.13
C SER A 207 -17.59 8.33 29.29
N ALA A 208 -18.55 9.09 28.78
CA ALA A 208 -18.86 10.45 29.18
C ALA A 208 -20.29 10.70 28.71
N GLU A 209 -21.14 11.19 29.61
CA GLU A 209 -22.51 11.66 29.41
C GLU A 209 -23.62 10.59 29.50
N GLY A 210 -24.12 10.45 30.74
CA GLY A 210 -25.51 10.10 30.96
C GLY A 210 -26.41 11.32 30.73
N GLY A 211 -27.58 11.09 30.15
CA GLY A 211 -28.63 12.09 29.99
C GLY A 211 -29.58 11.69 28.85
N GLY A 212 -30.81 11.28 29.20
CA GLY A 212 -31.76 10.67 28.27
C GLY A 212 -32.45 11.61 27.29
N GLY A 213 -33.24 11.03 26.39
CA GLY A 213 -34.14 11.76 25.51
C GLY A 213 -34.51 10.97 24.25
N SER A 214 -35.80 10.69 24.10
CA SER A 214 -36.40 9.86 23.05
C SER A 214 -36.61 10.60 21.71
N SER A 215 -36.71 9.78 20.64
CA SER A 215 -37.58 9.89 19.45
C SER A 215 -37.02 10.29 18.04
N SER A 216 -37.46 9.44 17.09
CA SER A 216 -37.78 9.60 15.65
C SER A 216 -36.70 9.86 14.57
N SER A 217 -36.43 8.79 13.82
CA SER A 217 -36.41 8.63 12.34
C SER A 217 -35.91 9.74 11.40
N SER A 218 -34.89 9.44 10.57
CA SER A 218 -35.06 9.20 9.11
C SER A 218 -33.72 8.92 8.36
N ALA A 219 -33.87 8.11 7.32
CA ALA A 219 -32.99 7.64 6.24
C ALA A 219 -31.58 8.24 5.99
N GLY A 220 -30.64 7.33 5.71
CA GLY A 220 -29.75 7.46 4.54
C GLY A 220 -28.26 7.73 4.79
N ALA A 221 -27.51 6.73 5.25
CA ALA A 221 -26.07 6.59 4.95
C ALA A 221 -25.61 5.15 5.21
N ALA A 222 -24.89 4.56 4.24
CA ALA A 222 -24.45 3.17 4.25
C ALA A 222 -23.73 2.79 5.56
N SER A 223 -24.30 1.82 6.26
CA SER A 223 -23.83 1.25 7.50
C SER A 223 -22.51 0.48 7.31
N SER A 224 -21.40 1.04 7.76
CA SER A 224 -20.16 0.28 8.03
C SER A 224 -19.69 0.44 9.48
N ALA A 225 -20.64 0.69 10.39
CA ALA A 225 -20.38 0.75 11.82
C ALA A 225 -20.43 -0.66 12.43
N GLY A 226 -19.28 -1.15 12.89
CA GLY A 226 -19.23 -2.21 13.90
C GLY A 226 -19.15 -3.65 13.42
N GLN A 227 -18.31 -3.97 12.42
CA GLN A 227 -17.95 -5.36 12.16
C GLN A 227 -16.50 -5.60 12.60
N GLY A 228 -16.28 -6.57 13.49
CA GLY A 228 -14.96 -6.98 13.95
C GLY A 228 -14.09 -7.53 12.81
N TRP A 229 -12.82 -7.80 13.11
CA TRP A 229 -11.93 -8.47 12.16
C TRP A 229 -12.38 -9.91 11.96
N SER A 230 -12.42 -10.39 10.71
CA SER A 230 -12.50 -11.83 10.46
C SER A 230 -11.15 -12.49 10.74
N LEU A 231 -11.15 -13.80 11.01
CA LEU A 231 -9.92 -14.56 11.24
C LEU A 231 -8.96 -14.47 10.04
N ASN A 232 -9.49 -14.50 8.81
CA ASN A 232 -8.71 -14.42 7.57
C ASN A 232 -8.06 -13.04 7.40
N GLU A 233 -8.84 -11.97 7.59
CA GLU A 233 -8.32 -10.59 7.56
C GLU A 233 -7.22 -10.39 8.61
N LEU A 234 -7.46 -10.85 9.85
CA LEU A 234 -6.52 -10.67 10.95
C LEU A 234 -5.23 -11.47 10.75
N THR A 235 -5.34 -12.72 10.29
CA THR A 235 -4.17 -13.55 9.99
C THR A 235 -3.32 -12.89 8.90
N HIS A 236 -3.95 -12.39 7.84
CA HIS A 236 -3.24 -11.69 6.77
C HIS A 236 -2.53 -10.42 7.30
N ALA A 237 -3.21 -9.63 8.14
CA ALA A 237 -2.63 -8.45 8.76
C ALA A 237 -1.43 -8.78 9.66
N ILE A 238 -1.53 -9.85 10.46
CA ILE A 238 -0.43 -10.33 11.32
C ILE A 238 0.77 -10.72 10.47
N VAL A 239 0.58 -11.49 9.39
CA VAL A 239 1.68 -11.89 8.50
C VAL A 239 2.34 -10.66 7.85
N ILE A 240 1.55 -9.69 7.38
CA ILE A 240 2.11 -8.44 6.82
C ILE A 240 2.96 -7.71 7.86
N MET A 241 2.47 -7.53 9.08
CA MET A 241 3.23 -6.85 10.14
C MET A 241 4.53 -7.61 10.46
N SER A 242 4.48 -8.93 10.60
CA SER A 242 5.66 -9.76 10.87
C SER A 242 6.71 -9.62 9.78
N VAL A 243 6.32 -9.65 8.50
CA VAL A 243 7.22 -9.50 7.35
C VAL A 243 7.87 -8.11 7.27
N PHE A 244 7.21 -7.07 7.77
CA PHE A 244 7.77 -5.72 7.81
C PHE A 244 8.57 -5.42 9.08
N HIS A 245 8.50 -6.28 10.10
CA HIS A 245 9.33 -6.22 11.31
C HIS A 245 10.63 -7.01 11.18
N SER A 246 10.65 -8.08 10.37
CA SER A 246 11.86 -8.84 10.03
C SER A 246 12.84 -8.04 9.18
#